data_AF-A0A7J8KI08-F1
#
_entry.id   AF-A0A7J8KI08-F1
#
_cell.length_a   1.000
_cell.length_b   1.000
_cell.length_c   1.000
_cell.angle_alpha   90.00
_cell.angle_beta   90.00
_cell.angle_gamma   90.00
#
_symmetry.space_group_name_H-M   'P 1'
#
loop_
_entity.id
_entity.type
_entity.pdbx_description
1 polymer ?
#
loop_
_entity_poly.entity_id
_entity_poly.type
_entity_poly.pdbx_seq_one_letter_code
_entity_poly.pdbx_strand_id
1 'polypeptide(L)'
;MSDIAKDKTAHSLKKRGSVSSLNSHEFRRKELHGRIKDCVSTVSYMDEPSQRDDASRLTVQMENTYQLGPTRHFPVVIVNHILKDVLTNYLQEELYEPELCRQMTKTISEVIKAQIKDLMIPRYKLIVIVHIGQLNCQSILIGSRCLWNPKSDTFSSYVFRNSSLFALANVYAVYFE
;
A
#
# COMPACT_ATOMS: atom_id res chain seq x y z
N MET A 1 51.36 -19.98 -35.00
CA MET A 1 50.81 -20.25 -33.65
C MET A 1 49.31 -19.98 -33.77
N SER A 2 48.37 -20.91 -33.70
CA SER A 2 48.35 -22.36 -33.45
C SER A 2 46.91 -22.78 -33.77
N ASP A 3 46.70 -23.68 -34.73
CA ASP A 3 45.39 -24.30 -34.99
C ASP A 3 45.43 -25.74 -34.47
N ILE A 4 44.48 -26.07 -33.60
CA ILE A 4 44.38 -27.33 -32.85
C ILE A 4 43.20 -28.17 -33.37
N ALA A 5 43.59 -29.39 -33.77
CA ALA A 5 42.93 -30.68 -33.64
C ALA A 5 41.53 -30.96 -34.23
N LYS A 6 41.54 -31.95 -35.12
CA LYS A 6 40.47 -32.90 -35.44
C LYS A 6 40.07 -33.70 -34.19
N ASP A 7 38.77 -34.02 -34.04
CA ASP A 7 38.37 -35.37 -33.63
C ASP A 7 36.96 -35.77 -34.15
N LYS A 8 36.77 -37.08 -34.27
CA LYS A 8 35.78 -37.79 -35.08
C LYS A 8 34.65 -38.43 -34.23
N THR A 9 33.44 -38.40 -34.80
CA THR A 9 32.41 -39.48 -34.88
C THR A 9 31.78 -40.11 -33.60
N ALA A 10 30.52 -39.73 -33.39
CA ALA A 10 29.27 -40.51 -33.13
C ALA A 10 29.23 -41.78 -32.24
N HIS A 11 28.24 -41.82 -31.34
CA HIS A 11 27.25 -42.91 -31.28
C HIS A 11 25.92 -42.47 -30.63
N SER A 12 24.81 -42.86 -31.27
CA SER A 12 23.41 -42.64 -30.87
C SER A 12 22.90 -43.80 -30.02
N LEU A 13 22.00 -43.56 -29.06
CA LEU A 13 20.93 -44.51 -28.70
C LEU A 13 19.76 -43.83 -27.96
N LYS A 14 18.58 -44.37 -28.29
CA LYS A 14 17.19 -43.87 -28.22
C LYS A 14 16.47 -44.09 -26.87
N LYS A 15 15.38 -43.31 -26.73
CA LYS A 15 14.06 -43.63 -26.13
C LYS A 15 14.01 -43.66 -24.59
N ARG A 16 12.91 -43.30 -23.91
CA ARG A 16 11.48 -43.30 -24.26
C ARG A 16 10.75 -42.41 -23.22
N GLY A 17 9.77 -41.62 -23.65
CA GLY A 17 8.80 -41.01 -22.73
C GLY A 17 7.75 -42.02 -22.25
N SER A 18 6.94 -41.61 -21.28
CA SER A 18 5.55 -42.07 -21.11
C SER A 18 4.77 -41.08 -20.24
N VAL A 19 3.57 -40.80 -20.73
CA VAL A 19 2.48 -40.00 -20.18
C VAL A 19 1.42 -40.92 -19.56
N SER A 20 0.46 -40.29 -18.85
CA SER A 20 -0.89 -40.75 -18.48
C SER A 20 -1.01 -41.42 -17.08
N SER A 21 -2.12 -41.33 -16.33
CA SER A 21 -3.49 -40.86 -16.62
C SER A 21 -4.31 -40.72 -15.31
N LEU A 22 -5.45 -40.02 -15.43
CA LEU A 22 -6.55 -39.74 -14.49
C LEU A 22 -7.16 -40.92 -13.69
N ASN A 23 -7.68 -40.60 -12.49
CA ASN A 23 -9.06 -40.89 -11.96
C ASN A 23 -9.11 -40.46 -10.47
N SER A 24 -9.96 -39.54 -9.98
CA SER A 24 -11.44 -39.41 -9.89
C SER A 24 -11.97 -39.70 -8.47
N HIS A 25 -12.76 -38.74 -7.96
CA HIS A 25 -13.87 -38.86 -6.99
C HIS A 25 -13.60 -39.30 -5.52
N GLU A 26 -13.63 -38.38 -4.55
CA GLU A 26 -14.75 -38.21 -3.58
C GLU A 26 -14.43 -37.28 -2.40
N PHE A 27 -15.43 -36.46 -2.10
CA PHE A 27 -15.59 -35.65 -0.90
C PHE A 27 -15.86 -36.57 0.31
N ARG A 28 -15.08 -36.48 1.40
CA ARG A 28 -15.54 -36.96 2.71
C ARG A 28 -14.98 -36.14 3.86
N ARG A 29 -15.85 -35.28 4.41
CA ARG A 29 -15.74 -34.68 5.75
C ARG A 29 -15.73 -35.80 6.80
N LYS A 30 -14.80 -35.74 7.75
CA LYS A 30 -15.01 -36.17 9.14
C LYS A 30 -13.93 -35.62 10.06
N GLU A 31 -14.31 -34.66 10.90
CA GLU A 31 -13.65 -34.46 12.20
C GLU A 31 -13.95 -35.67 13.08
N LEU A 32 -13.02 -36.03 13.97
CA LEU A 32 -13.25 -36.51 15.34
C LEU A 32 -11.89 -36.79 16.02
N HIS A 33 -11.56 -35.93 16.99
CA HIS A 33 -10.94 -36.22 18.30
C HIS A 33 -9.89 -37.33 18.46
N GLY A 34 -8.73 -36.96 19.02
CA GLY A 34 -8.16 -37.72 20.13
C GLY A 34 -6.64 -37.98 20.10
N ARG A 35 -5.96 -37.34 21.06
CA ARG A 35 -4.70 -37.75 21.73
C ARG A 35 -3.42 -37.87 20.89
N ILE A 36 -2.53 -36.89 21.08
CA ILE A 36 -1.08 -37.13 21.08
C ILE A 36 -0.58 -36.90 22.51
N LYS A 37 0.09 -37.91 23.02
CA LYS A 37 0.79 -37.94 24.31
C LYS A 37 2.24 -37.52 24.11
N ASP A 38 2.73 -36.82 25.13
CA ASP A 38 4.11 -36.73 25.61
C ASP A 38 5.11 -35.85 24.84
N CYS A 39 5.34 -34.64 25.37
CA CYS A 39 6.66 -34.05 25.52
C CYS A 39 6.66 -33.17 26.78
N VAL A 40 7.29 -33.67 27.85
CA VAL A 40 7.51 -32.95 29.11
C VAL A 40 8.71 -32.03 28.93
N SER A 41 8.52 -30.71 28.99
CA SER A 41 9.63 -29.75 29.10
C SER A 41 9.68 -29.17 30.51
N THR A 42 10.82 -29.39 31.14
CA THR A 42 11.22 -28.96 32.49
C THR A 42 11.02 -27.46 32.68
N VAL A 43 10.23 -27.08 33.69
CA VAL A 43 10.06 -25.69 34.16
C VAL A 43 11.28 -25.27 34.98
N SER A 44 11.93 -24.17 34.60
CA SER A 44 12.84 -23.41 35.47
C SER A 44 12.19 -22.09 35.88
N TYR A 45 12.28 -21.77 37.17
CA TYR A 45 11.58 -20.67 37.84
C TYR A 45 12.19 -19.28 37.55
N MET A 46 11.29 -18.33 37.24
CA MET A 46 11.24 -16.87 37.51
C MET A 46 12.31 -15.92 36.93
N ASP A 47 11.89 -14.94 36.11
CA ASP A 47 12.00 -13.49 36.44
C ASP A 47 11.17 -12.56 35.50
N GLU A 48 10.46 -11.61 36.12
CA GLU A 48 9.82 -10.34 35.69
C GLU A 48 8.85 -10.18 34.48
N PRO A 49 7.68 -9.52 34.68
CA PRO A 49 6.71 -9.24 33.63
C PRO A 49 7.15 -8.00 32.82
N SER A 50 7.71 -8.22 31.64
CA SER A 50 7.79 -7.15 30.64
C SER A 50 6.40 -6.96 30.02
N GLN A 51 5.63 -6.07 30.65
CA GLN A 51 4.45 -5.43 30.09
C GLN A 51 4.90 -4.63 28.86
N ARG A 52 4.97 -5.29 27.69
CA ARG A 52 5.00 -4.57 26.42
C ARG A 52 3.58 -4.56 25.91
N ASP A 53 2.98 -3.39 26.01
CA ASP A 53 1.71 -3.03 25.41
C ASP A 53 1.67 -3.52 23.97
N ASP A 54 1.02 -4.66 23.75
CA ASP A 54 0.36 -4.92 22.48
C ASP A 54 -0.84 -3.97 22.45
N ALA A 55 -0.54 -2.70 22.15
CA ALA A 55 -1.51 -1.73 21.69
C ALA A 55 -2.01 -2.23 20.34
N SER A 56 -2.80 -3.31 20.40
CA SER A 56 -3.68 -3.75 19.37
C SER A 56 -4.29 -2.49 18.80
N ARG A 57 -4.01 -2.23 17.52
CA ARG A 57 -4.78 -1.26 16.75
C ARG A 57 -6.21 -1.73 16.86
N LEU A 58 -6.94 -1.24 17.85
CA LEU A 58 -8.35 -1.50 18.04
C LEU A 58 -8.98 -0.98 16.76
N THR A 59 -9.15 -1.88 15.79
CA THR A 59 -10.09 -1.72 14.71
C THR A 59 -11.41 -1.66 15.45
N VAL A 60 -11.85 -0.44 15.79
CA VAL A 60 -13.14 -0.18 16.38
C VAL A 60 -14.13 -0.90 15.49
N GLN A 61 -14.71 -1.97 16.01
CA GLN A 61 -15.69 -2.74 15.30
C GLN A 61 -16.94 -1.86 15.24
N MET A 62 -17.08 -1.12 14.14
CA MET A 62 -18.24 -0.30 13.89
C MET A 62 -19.39 -1.24 13.56
N GLU A 63 -20.44 -1.23 14.38
CA GLU A 63 -21.69 -1.90 14.02
C GLU A 63 -22.35 -1.17 12.85
N ASN A 64 -23.01 -1.93 11.98
CA ASN A 64 -23.70 -1.39 10.82
C ASN A 64 -24.77 -0.38 11.28
N THR A 65 -24.53 0.90 11.01
CA THR A 65 -25.49 1.97 11.33
C THR A 65 -26.62 2.06 10.28
N TYR A 66 -26.58 1.22 9.22
CA TYR A 66 -27.52 1.19 8.09
C TYR A 66 -27.75 2.54 7.40
N GLN A 67 -26.84 3.52 7.54
CA GLN A 67 -27.00 4.80 6.86
C GLN A 67 -26.67 4.65 5.39
N LEU A 68 -27.62 5.05 4.55
CA LEU A 68 -27.57 4.95 3.08
C LEU A 68 -26.68 6.00 2.41
N GLY A 69 -26.03 6.87 3.19
CA GLY A 69 -25.19 7.95 2.66
C GLY A 69 -24.48 8.77 3.73
N PRO A 70 -23.52 9.61 3.33
CA PRO A 70 -22.72 10.41 4.25
C PRO A 70 -23.55 11.45 4.98
N THR A 71 -23.40 11.55 6.30
CA THR A 71 -23.97 12.66 7.10
C THR A 71 -23.31 14.00 6.77
N ARG A 72 -22.02 13.97 6.44
CA ARG A 72 -21.22 15.12 6.04
C ARG A 72 -20.42 14.76 4.80
N HIS A 73 -20.53 15.58 3.77
CA HIS A 73 -19.72 15.43 2.56
C HIS A 73 -18.28 15.86 2.82
N PHE A 74 -17.37 15.27 2.06
CA PHE A 74 -15.96 15.62 2.10
C PHE A 74 -15.75 17.08 1.65
N PRO A 75 -15.14 17.95 2.47
CA PRO A 75 -15.02 19.38 2.19
C PRO A 75 -13.82 19.65 1.26
N VAL A 76 -14.03 19.43 -0.04
CA VAL A 76 -13.00 19.55 -1.09
C VAL A 76 -12.27 20.91 -1.04
N VAL A 77 -12.99 22.00 -0.78
CA VAL A 77 -12.39 23.35 -0.73
C VAL A 77 -11.39 23.48 0.43
N ILE A 78 -11.77 23.04 1.63
CA ILE A 78 -10.90 23.08 2.82
C ILE A 78 -9.68 22.18 2.59
N VAL A 79 -9.88 21.01 1.99
CA VAL A 79 -8.80 20.08 1.69
C VAL A 79 -7.84 20.64 0.65
N ASN A 80 -8.33 21.31 -0.39
CA ASN A 80 -7.46 22.01 -1.35
C ASN A 80 -6.60 23.10 -0.67
N HIS A 81 -7.15 23.83 0.31
CA HIS A 81 -6.37 24.78 1.10
C HIS A 81 -5.28 24.08 1.93
N ILE A 82 -5.63 23.00 2.63
CA ILE A 82 -4.67 22.16 3.35
C ILE A 82 -3.54 21.68 2.44
N LEU A 83 -3.88 21.17 1.24
CA LEU A 83 -2.88 20.73 0.26
C LEU A 83 -1.94 21.85 -0.15
N LYS A 84 -2.50 23.03 -0.43
CA LYS A 84 -1.73 24.22 -0.78
C LYS A 84 -0.79 24.64 0.35
N ASP A 85 -1.30 24.72 1.57
CA ASP A 85 -0.54 25.21 2.71
C ASP A 85 0.59 24.24 3.06
N VAL A 86 0.31 22.93 3.12
CA VAL A 86 1.34 21.92 3.37
C VAL A 86 2.40 21.94 2.27
N LEU A 87 2.02 21.89 0.99
CA LEU A 87 3.02 21.88 -0.08
C LEU A 87 3.86 23.17 -0.11
N THR A 88 3.25 24.32 0.15
CA THR A 88 3.98 25.60 0.21
C THR A 88 4.95 25.61 1.39
N ASN A 89 4.50 25.22 2.59
CA ASN A 89 5.33 25.25 3.80
C ASN A 89 6.55 24.33 3.70
N TYR A 90 6.41 23.16 3.09
CA TYR A 90 7.51 22.19 3.01
C TYR A 90 8.43 22.39 1.81
N LEU A 91 7.95 22.97 0.69
CA LEU A 91 8.68 22.93 -0.58
C LEU A 91 9.01 24.31 -1.16
N GLN A 92 8.54 25.41 -0.57
CA GLN A 92 8.77 26.76 -1.10
C GLN A 92 10.25 27.10 -1.22
N GLU A 93 11.03 26.83 -0.17
CA GLU A 93 12.44 27.19 -0.07
C GLU A 93 13.39 26.03 -0.37
N GLU A 94 12.85 24.84 -0.64
CA GLU A 94 13.64 23.64 -0.89
C GLU A 94 14.11 23.53 -2.34
N LEU A 95 15.30 22.96 -2.53
CA LEU A 95 15.83 22.60 -3.84
C LEU A 95 15.65 21.10 -4.10
N TYR A 96 15.59 20.71 -5.37
CA TYR A 96 15.45 19.31 -5.71
C TYR A 96 16.72 18.52 -5.32
N GLU A 97 16.57 17.64 -4.33
CA GLU A 97 17.56 16.62 -4.00
C GLU A 97 16.86 15.26 -3.92
N PRO A 98 17.29 14.24 -4.69
CA PRO A 98 16.55 12.98 -4.81
C PRO A 98 16.27 12.25 -3.49
N GLU A 99 17.23 12.21 -2.56
CA GLU A 99 17.11 11.45 -1.31
C GLU A 99 16.17 12.16 -0.32
N LEU A 100 16.31 13.47 -0.18
CA LEU A 100 15.45 14.35 0.59
C LEU A 100 14.04 14.34 0.04
N CYS A 101 13.85 14.50 -1.28
CA CYS A 101 12.54 14.46 -1.92
C CYS A 101 11.82 13.13 -1.67
N ARG A 102 12.55 12.00 -1.64
CA ARG A 102 11.99 10.68 -1.32
C ARG A 102 11.45 10.61 0.10
N GLN A 103 12.16 11.19 1.06
CA GLN A 103 11.72 11.26 2.46
C GLN A 103 10.57 12.26 2.61
N MET A 104 10.71 13.44 2.01
CA MET A 104 9.72 14.52 2.05
C MET A 104 8.38 14.09 1.48
N THR A 105 8.37 13.31 0.40
CA THR A 105 7.14 12.75 -0.19
C THR A 105 6.35 11.92 0.84
N LYS A 106 7.04 11.07 1.63
CA LYS A 106 6.41 10.27 2.68
C LYS A 106 5.87 11.16 3.79
N THR A 107 6.71 12.07 4.30
CA THR A 107 6.35 13.01 5.37
C THR A 107 5.14 13.86 4.97
N ILE A 108 5.18 14.50 3.80
CA ILE A 108 4.07 15.32 3.29
C ILE A 108 2.79 14.49 3.16
N SER A 109 2.88 13.24 2.67
CA SER A 109 1.68 12.38 2.53
C SER A 109 1.04 12.05 3.88
N GLU A 110 1.85 11.84 4.93
CA GLU A 110 1.38 11.58 6.28
C GLU A 110 0.79 12.83 6.94
N VAL A 111 1.45 13.99 6.77
CA VAL A 111 0.98 15.28 7.30
C VAL A 111 -0.36 15.66 6.67
N ILE A 112 -0.50 15.57 5.35
CA ILE A 112 -1.77 15.80 4.65
C ILE A 112 -2.84 14.87 5.20
N LYS A 113 -2.54 13.58 5.31
CA LYS A 113 -3.49 12.58 5.83
C LYS A 113 -3.91 12.89 7.27
N ALA A 114 -2.99 13.32 8.13
CA ALA A 114 -3.28 13.69 9.51
C ALA A 114 -4.20 14.92 9.57
N GLN A 115 -3.84 16.01 8.89
CA GLN A 115 -4.65 17.25 8.89
C GLN A 115 -6.07 17.02 8.35
N ILE A 116 -6.24 16.17 7.33
CA ILE A 116 -7.56 15.84 6.80
C ILE A 116 -8.36 14.98 7.78
N LYS A 117 -7.69 14.08 8.53
CA LYS A 117 -8.34 13.31 9.60
C LYS A 117 -8.80 14.19 10.76
N ASP A 118 -8.10 15.28 11.04
CA ASP A 118 -8.46 16.24 12.10
C ASP A 118 -9.77 16.97 11.81
N LEU A 119 -10.21 17.00 10.54
CA LEU A 119 -11.55 17.47 10.16
C LEU A 119 -12.68 16.55 10.66
N MET A 120 -12.34 15.38 11.22
CA MET A 120 -13.25 14.39 11.80
C MET A 120 -14.44 14.05 10.90
N ILE A 121 -14.16 13.84 9.61
CA ILE A 121 -15.19 13.46 8.64
C ILE A 121 -15.45 11.96 8.81
N PRO A 122 -16.64 11.56 9.29
CA PRO A 122 -16.92 10.17 9.58
C PRO A 122 -17.05 9.35 8.28
N ARG A 123 -16.71 8.06 8.35
CA ARG A 123 -17.01 7.08 7.28
C ARG A 123 -16.37 7.40 5.92
N TYR A 124 -15.16 7.93 5.91
CA TYR A 124 -14.36 8.06 4.70
C TYR A 124 -13.02 7.34 4.82
N LYS A 125 -12.69 6.53 3.81
CA LYS A 125 -11.33 6.03 3.58
C LYS A 125 -10.58 7.07 2.75
N LEU A 126 -9.41 7.46 3.26
CA LEU A 126 -8.55 8.47 2.64
C LEU A 126 -7.34 7.82 2.00
N ILE A 127 -7.10 8.16 0.73
CA ILE A 127 -5.91 7.77 -0.03
C ILE A 127 -5.20 9.06 -0.41
N VAL A 128 -3.95 9.21 0.03
CA VAL A 128 -3.12 10.38 -0.29
C VAL A 128 -1.96 9.91 -1.17
N ILE A 129 -1.81 10.52 -2.34
CA ILE A 129 -0.73 10.26 -3.29
C ILE A 129 -0.01 11.57 -3.54
N VAL A 130 1.30 11.58 -3.29
CA VAL A 130 2.16 12.75 -3.50
C VAL A 130 3.25 12.37 -4.50
N HIS A 131 3.48 13.24 -5.47
CA HIS A 131 4.55 13.15 -6.45
C HIS A 131 5.42 14.38 -6.32
N ILE A 132 6.74 14.20 -6.22
CA ILE A 132 7.74 15.28 -6.27
C ILE A 132 8.70 14.95 -7.40
N GLY A 133 9.04 15.93 -8.23
CA GLY A 133 9.97 15.74 -9.35
C GLY A 133 10.77 16.99 -9.66
N GLN A 134 11.89 16.79 -10.34
CA GLN A 134 12.79 17.86 -10.75
C GLN A 134 12.17 18.68 -11.88
N LEU A 135 12.35 20.00 -11.82
CA LEU A 135 11.99 20.90 -12.88
C LEU A 135 13.18 21.12 -13.84
N ASN A 136 13.35 20.23 -14.81
CA ASN A 136 14.46 20.27 -15.77
C ASN A 136 13.98 20.13 -17.23
N CYS A 137 13.11 21.04 -17.69
CA CYS A 137 12.57 21.07 -19.05
C CYS A 137 11.97 19.74 -19.54
N GLN A 138 11.36 18.98 -18.62
CA GLN A 138 10.67 17.71 -18.87
C GLN A 138 9.16 17.89 -18.71
N SER A 139 8.38 17.00 -19.32
CA SER A 139 6.93 16.94 -19.12
C SER A 139 6.52 15.61 -18.50
N ILE A 140 5.57 15.67 -17.57
CA ILE A 140 4.90 14.51 -17.00
C ILE A 140 3.40 14.70 -17.14
N LEU A 141 2.69 13.62 -17.51
CA LEU A 141 1.24 13.58 -17.51
C LEU A 141 0.79 12.53 -16.49
N ILE A 142 -0.03 12.96 -15.54
CA ILE A 142 -0.58 12.10 -14.49
C ILE A 142 -2.10 12.06 -14.69
N GLY A 143 -2.65 10.85 -14.80
CA GLY A 143 -4.08 10.62 -14.95
C GLY A 143 -4.54 9.50 -14.04
N SER A 144 -5.71 9.69 -13.42
CA SER A 144 -6.37 8.71 -12.57
C SER A 144 -7.74 8.36 -13.15
N ARG A 145 -8.08 7.07 -13.14
CA ARG A 145 -9.41 6.57 -13.50
C ARG A 145 -9.96 5.79 -12.31
N CYS A 146 -11.19 6.11 -11.91
CA CYS A 146 -11.84 5.53 -10.73
C CYS A 146 -13.24 5.06 -11.10
N LEU A 147 -13.64 3.92 -10.53
CA LEU A 147 -15.04 3.46 -10.49
C LEU A 147 -15.53 3.68 -9.07
N TRP A 148 -16.40 4.65 -8.88
CA TRP A 148 -16.81 5.13 -7.55
C TRP A 148 -18.19 5.78 -7.60
N ASN A 149 -18.81 6.02 -6.44
CA ASN A 149 -20.13 6.63 -6.37
C ASN A 149 -20.02 8.16 -6.55
N PRO A 150 -20.63 8.74 -7.61
CA PRO A 150 -20.50 10.16 -7.93
C PRO A 150 -21.14 11.10 -6.88
N LYS A 151 -21.96 10.58 -5.97
CA LYS A 151 -22.62 11.37 -4.93
C LYS A 151 -21.81 11.45 -3.64
N SER A 152 -21.06 10.41 -3.30
CA SER A 152 -20.37 10.29 -2.01
C SER A 152 -18.87 10.41 -2.12
N ASP A 153 -18.29 9.88 -3.19
CA ASP A 153 -16.85 9.76 -3.37
C ASP A 153 -16.32 10.97 -4.14
N THR A 154 -15.15 11.45 -3.76
CA THR A 154 -14.58 12.66 -4.35
C THR A 154 -13.06 12.68 -4.24
N PHE A 155 -12.44 13.65 -4.92
CA PHE A 155 -11.01 13.88 -4.86
C PHE A 155 -10.67 15.37 -4.79
N SER A 156 -9.47 15.65 -4.32
CA SER A 156 -8.85 16.96 -4.23
C SER A 156 -7.45 16.87 -4.79
N SER A 157 -7.05 17.83 -5.63
CA SER A 157 -5.73 17.84 -6.25
C SER A 157 -5.13 19.24 -6.22
N TYR A 158 -3.86 19.35 -5.85
CA TYR A 158 -3.12 20.61 -5.89
C TYR A 158 -1.72 20.41 -6.48
N VAL A 159 -1.33 21.34 -7.35
CA VAL A 159 -0.01 21.38 -8.00
C VAL A 159 0.77 22.56 -7.44
N PHE A 160 1.98 22.27 -6.98
CA PHE A 160 2.96 23.23 -6.52
C PHE A 160 4.19 23.23 -7.44
N ARG A 161 4.83 24.39 -7.60
CA ARG A 161 6.05 24.54 -8.40
C ARG A 161 6.92 25.67 -7.83
N ASN A 162 8.21 25.40 -7.65
CA ASN A 162 9.22 26.45 -7.38
C ASN A 162 10.25 26.53 -8.53
N SER A 163 11.41 27.14 -8.28
CA SER A 163 12.53 27.25 -9.21
C SER A 163 13.19 25.92 -9.62
N SER A 164 13.24 24.92 -8.74
CA SER A 164 14.00 23.67 -8.90
C SER A 164 13.12 22.42 -9.03
N LEU A 165 11.92 22.41 -8.44
CA LEU A 165 11.05 21.22 -8.40
C LEU A 165 9.56 21.53 -8.65
N PHE A 166 8.81 20.47 -8.93
CA PHE A 166 7.35 20.46 -8.90
C PHE A 166 6.85 19.41 -7.91
N ALA A 167 5.65 19.62 -7.37
CA ALA A 167 4.95 18.64 -6.58
C ALA A 167 3.46 18.59 -6.92
N LEU A 168 2.89 17.39 -6.96
CA LEU A 168 1.46 17.15 -7.12
C LEU A 168 0.98 16.32 -5.93
N ALA A 169 -0.01 16.83 -5.20
CA ALA A 169 -0.70 16.08 -4.16
C ALA A 169 -2.14 15.80 -4.58
N ASN A 170 -2.51 14.52 -4.53
CA ASN A 170 -3.85 14.02 -4.82
C ASN A 170 -4.41 13.33 -3.57
N VAL A 171 -5.64 13.67 -3.20
CA VAL A 171 -6.37 13.02 -2.12
C VAL A 171 -7.65 12.47 -2.68
N TYR A 172 -7.89 11.18 -2.48
CA TYR A 172 -9.15 10.52 -2.78
C TYR A 172 -9.86 10.20 -1.48
N ALA A 173 -11.13 10.60 -1.41
CA ALA A 173 -12.03 10.30 -0.31
C ALA A 173 -13.12 9.36 -0.82
N VAL A 174 -13.08 8.12 -0.35
CA VAL A 174 -14.06 7.08 -0.71
C VAL A 174 -14.93 6.81 0.51
N TYR A 175 -16.24 6.96 0.35
CA TYR A 175 -17.19 6.72 1.42
C TYR A 175 -17.17 5.24 1.82
N PHE A 176 -17.13 5.00 3.13
CA PHE A 176 -17.09 3.67 3.70
C PHE A 176 -18.40 3.40 4.44
N GLU A 177 -19.23 2.56 3.84
CA GLU A 177 -20.42 2.03 4.47
C GLU A 177 -20.06 1.08 5.64
#